data_AF-A0A2Z3H1F3-F1
#
_entry.id   AF-A0A2Z3H1F3-F1
#
_cell.length_a   1.000
_cell.length_b   1.000
_cell.length_c   1.000
_cell.angle_alpha   90.00
_cell.angle_beta   90.00
_cell.angle_gamma   90.00
#
_symmetry.space_group_name_H-M   'P 1'
#
loop_
_entity.id
_entity.type
_entity.pdbx_description
1 polymer ?
#
loop_
_entity_poly.entity_id
_entity_poly.type
_entity_poly.pdbx_seq_one_letter_code
_entity_poly.pdbx_strand_id
1 'polypeptide(L)'
;MAQRTFIRSVTTSGNAPLGRLTAIVPDTLLIGDLPGTGTPSSSTYLRGDGTWATPSGSGTVTSVNLTAPAAGLTVSGGPITSSGSITLALADDLAALEALTGTNTLYYRSGASTWSAVTIGSGLSFTGGTLSATGGGGGSGTVTSVGITAPAAGITVSGSPVTTSGSITLALANDLAALEALSGTNTIYYRSGTSTWSPVTIGSGLTFTGGTLSASGGGPTPTPTSVAPGSSITATANTEYIIAGGIPATLATIKLPTSASVGDFLTIIGFGAGKWKLTQDLSQNIHDAVLGDTTSGPTGYVLATNQYDCITLRCAATNDWVVSHRNGVPTVA
;
A
#
# COMPACT_ATOMS: atom_id res chain seq x y z
N MET A 1 -58.00 77.66 56.82
CA MET A 1 -58.76 77.48 58.07
C MET A 1 -59.15 78.85 58.57
N ALA A 2 -60.44 79.10 58.83
CA ALA A 2 -60.88 80.38 59.37
C ALA A 2 -60.19 80.63 60.72
N GLN A 3 -59.38 81.68 60.80
CA GLN A 3 -58.67 82.05 62.02
C GLN A 3 -59.73 82.38 63.09
N ARG A 4 -59.83 81.54 64.13
CA ARG A 4 -60.67 81.83 65.28
C ARG A 4 -59.99 82.96 66.05
N THR A 5 -60.54 84.17 65.95
CA THR A 5 -60.07 85.33 66.72
C THR A 5 -60.43 85.11 68.19
N PHE A 6 -59.43 84.92 69.04
CA PHE A 6 -59.64 84.85 70.48
C PHE A 6 -59.63 86.27 71.06
N ILE A 7 -60.49 86.53 72.04
CA ILE A 7 -60.57 87.84 72.70
C ILE A 7 -59.57 87.85 73.86
N ARG A 8 -58.55 88.71 73.79
CA ARG A 8 -57.56 88.86 74.87
C ARG A 8 -58.13 89.60 76.08
N SER A 9 -58.88 90.67 75.80
CA SER A 9 -59.51 91.50 76.83
C SER A 9 -60.68 92.30 76.24
N VAL A 10 -61.64 92.61 77.12
CA VAL A 10 -62.82 93.41 76.83
C VAL A 10 -62.79 94.61 77.77
N THR A 11 -62.87 95.83 77.23
CA THR A 11 -62.89 97.07 78.05
C THR A 11 -64.25 97.76 77.95
N THR A 12 -64.82 98.14 79.09
CA THR A 12 -66.09 98.88 79.19
C THR A 12 -65.87 100.23 79.88
N SER A 13 -66.67 101.24 79.53
CA SER A 13 -66.63 102.58 80.16
C SER A 13 -67.90 102.87 80.97
N GLY A 14 -67.72 103.31 82.23
CA GLY A 14 -68.77 103.88 83.09
C GLY A 14 -69.16 103.02 84.32
N ASN A 15 -69.23 103.65 85.50
CA ASN A 15 -69.37 103.01 86.81
C ASN A 15 -70.84 102.79 87.25
N ALA A 16 -71.69 102.29 86.35
CA ALA A 16 -73.09 101.90 86.62
C ALA A 16 -73.45 100.67 85.74
N PRO A 17 -74.44 99.83 86.09
CA PRO A 17 -74.46 98.38 85.81
C PRO A 17 -74.60 97.94 84.35
N LEU A 18 -74.57 98.86 83.37
CA LEU A 18 -74.60 98.59 81.94
C LEU A 18 -73.55 99.45 81.21
N GLY A 19 -72.26 99.26 81.52
CA GLY A 19 -71.15 99.92 80.83
C GLY A 19 -71.07 99.53 79.35
N ARG A 20 -70.84 100.51 78.46
CA ARG A 20 -70.77 100.28 77.00
C ARG A 20 -69.42 99.66 76.63
N LEU A 21 -69.43 98.54 75.88
CA LEU A 21 -68.24 97.92 75.33
C LEU A 21 -67.52 98.90 74.39
N THR A 22 -66.27 99.23 74.71
CA THR A 22 -65.52 100.27 74.03
C THR A 22 -64.38 99.71 73.15
N ALA A 23 -63.88 98.50 73.43
CA ALA A 23 -62.92 97.81 72.57
C ALA A 23 -62.91 96.29 72.80
N ILE A 24 -62.68 95.54 71.70
CA ILE A 24 -62.28 94.12 71.71
C ILE A 24 -60.87 94.07 71.11
N VAL A 25 -59.91 93.59 71.88
CA VAL A 25 -58.54 93.38 71.38
C VAL A 25 -58.42 91.93 70.90
N PRO A 26 -58.27 91.68 69.59
CA PRO A 26 -58.05 90.34 69.09
C PRO A 26 -56.66 89.83 69.47
N ASP A 27 -56.55 88.53 69.74
CA ASP A 27 -55.26 87.84 69.94
C ASP A 27 -55.03 86.77 68.88
N THR A 28 -53.75 86.55 68.56
CA THR A 28 -53.28 85.39 67.80
C THR A 28 -52.82 84.34 68.78
N LEU A 29 -53.47 83.17 68.79
CA LEU A 29 -53.03 82.05 69.61
C LEU A 29 -51.62 81.61 69.19
N LEU A 30 -50.63 81.91 70.03
CA LEU A 30 -49.27 81.41 69.90
C LEU A 30 -49.15 80.06 70.61
N ILE A 31 -48.11 79.29 70.27
CA ILE A 31 -47.85 78.00 70.92
C ILE A 31 -47.66 78.15 72.44
N GLY A 32 -47.16 79.30 72.91
CA GLY A 32 -47.03 79.62 74.33
C GLY A 32 -48.36 79.86 75.06
N ASP A 33 -49.46 80.06 74.33
CA ASP A 33 -50.80 80.24 74.90
C ASP A 33 -51.54 78.90 75.09
N LEU A 34 -51.00 77.81 74.55
CA LEU A 34 -51.52 76.48 74.80
C LEU A 34 -51.18 76.11 76.26
N PRO A 35 -52.10 75.46 77.01
CA PRO A 35 -51.95 75.17 78.44
C PRO A 35 -50.93 74.05 78.74
N GLY A 36 -49.86 73.96 77.95
CA GLY A 36 -48.85 72.93 78.04
C GLY A 36 -47.72 73.29 78.99
N THR A 37 -47.23 72.31 79.74
CA THR A 37 -45.98 72.44 80.50
C THR A 37 -44.79 72.01 79.63
N GLY A 38 -43.65 72.71 79.73
CA GLY A 38 -42.45 72.46 78.91
C GLY A 38 -42.21 73.49 77.81
N THR A 39 -41.23 73.25 76.93
CA THR A 39 -40.83 74.18 75.84
C THR A 39 -41.03 73.53 74.47
N PRO A 40 -41.70 74.19 73.51
CA PRO A 40 -41.81 73.70 72.14
C PRO A 40 -40.44 73.70 71.43
N SER A 41 -40.15 72.65 70.67
CA SER A 41 -38.95 72.54 69.83
C SER A 41 -39.24 71.77 68.54
N SER A 42 -38.29 71.78 67.60
CA SER A 42 -38.39 71.03 66.33
C SER A 42 -38.37 69.51 66.50
N SER A 43 -38.06 68.98 67.69
CA SER A 43 -37.99 67.55 67.98
C SER A 43 -39.12 67.07 68.90
N THR A 44 -40.12 67.91 69.16
CA THR A 44 -41.19 67.62 70.12
C THR A 44 -42.56 67.96 69.54
N TYR A 45 -43.60 67.23 69.97
CA TYR A 45 -45.00 67.53 69.69
C TYR A 45 -45.80 67.63 70.99
N LEU A 46 -46.84 68.47 71.02
CA LEU A 46 -47.72 68.62 72.19
C LEU A 46 -48.71 67.45 72.22
N ARG A 47 -48.73 66.68 73.30
CA ARG A 47 -49.67 65.58 73.51
C ARG A 47 -51.01 66.08 74.08
N GLY A 48 -52.04 65.24 74.01
CA GLY A 48 -53.37 65.54 74.54
C GLY A 48 -53.44 65.75 76.06
N ASP A 49 -52.38 65.41 76.80
CA ASP A 49 -52.24 65.63 78.25
C ASP A 49 -51.59 66.99 78.59
N GLY A 50 -51.29 67.83 77.59
CA GLY A 50 -50.65 69.13 77.81
C GLY A 50 -49.15 69.05 78.07
N THR A 51 -48.47 67.98 77.69
CA THR A 51 -47.00 67.87 77.77
C THR A 51 -46.35 67.74 76.40
N TRP A 52 -45.21 68.42 76.20
CA TRP A 52 -44.39 68.23 75.01
C TRP A 52 -43.63 66.91 75.10
N ALA A 53 -43.69 66.08 74.05
CA ALA A 53 -42.99 64.80 73.97
C ALA A 53 -42.16 64.70 72.69
N THR A 54 -41.04 63.98 72.76
CA THR A 54 -40.30 63.58 71.56
C THR A 54 -41.03 62.44 70.84
N PRO A 55 -41.10 62.42 69.50
CA PRO A 55 -41.63 61.29 68.75
C PRO A 55 -40.94 59.99 69.18
N SER A 56 -41.72 58.99 69.60
CA SER A 56 -41.19 57.67 69.93
C SER A 56 -40.97 56.88 68.64
N GLY A 57 -39.70 56.67 68.26
CA GLY A 57 -39.36 55.85 67.12
C GLY A 57 -37.90 56.00 66.71
N SER A 58 -37.01 55.22 67.34
CA SER A 58 -35.81 54.77 66.64
C SER A 58 -36.22 53.59 65.74
N GLY A 59 -35.63 53.47 64.54
CA GLY A 59 -35.87 52.30 63.69
C GLY A 59 -35.63 50.97 64.43
N THR A 60 -36.25 49.89 63.97
CA THR A 60 -36.23 48.58 64.68
C THR A 60 -34.96 47.75 64.45
N VAL A 61 -34.08 48.17 63.53
CA VAL A 61 -32.83 47.46 63.25
C VAL A 61 -31.81 47.78 64.34
N THR A 62 -31.48 46.81 65.18
CA THR A 62 -30.48 46.94 66.25
C THR A 62 -29.10 46.43 65.85
N SER A 63 -29.04 45.61 64.81
CA SER A 63 -27.79 45.16 64.22
C SER A 63 -27.94 44.68 62.79
N VAL A 64 -26.83 44.69 62.05
CA VAL A 64 -26.72 44.08 60.72
C VAL A 64 -25.55 43.10 60.74
N ASN A 65 -25.76 41.89 60.24
CA ASN A 65 -24.70 40.89 60.13
C ASN A 65 -24.84 40.09 58.83
N LEU A 66 -23.75 39.41 58.46
CA LEU A 66 -23.74 38.40 57.42
C LEU A 66 -23.29 37.07 58.03
N THR A 67 -23.86 35.98 57.57
CA THR A 67 -23.43 34.62 57.92
C THR A 67 -22.69 34.06 56.72
N ALA A 68 -21.44 33.64 56.92
CA ALA A 68 -20.66 32.99 55.87
C ALA A 68 -21.31 31.66 55.45
N PRO A 69 -21.21 31.26 54.16
CA PRO A 69 -21.49 29.89 53.75
C PRO A 69 -20.51 28.92 54.42
N ALA A 70 -20.81 27.62 54.36
CA ALA A 70 -20.01 26.58 55.03
C ALA A 70 -18.53 26.53 54.58
N ALA A 71 -18.21 27.00 53.37
CA ALA A 71 -16.84 27.05 52.85
C ALA A 71 -16.67 28.19 51.83
N GLY A 72 -15.42 28.56 51.57
CA GLY A 72 -15.01 29.48 50.51
C GLY A 72 -14.92 30.95 50.90
N LEU A 73 -15.67 31.39 51.91
CA LEU A 73 -15.65 32.77 52.39
C LEU A 73 -15.66 32.83 53.92
N THR A 74 -14.88 33.76 54.47
CA THR A 74 -14.96 34.17 55.86
C THR A 74 -15.58 35.56 55.96
N VAL A 75 -16.40 35.75 57.00
CA VAL A 75 -17.04 37.04 57.30
C VAL A 75 -16.56 37.49 58.67
N SER A 76 -16.11 38.74 58.77
CA SER A 76 -15.69 39.34 60.04
C SER A 76 -16.15 40.79 60.17
N GLY A 77 -16.06 41.34 61.38
CA GLY A 77 -16.45 42.73 61.67
C GLY A 77 -17.93 42.96 61.98
N GLY A 78 -18.81 41.97 61.77
CA GLY A 78 -20.21 42.00 62.22
C GLY A 78 -20.42 41.27 63.56
N PRO A 79 -21.61 41.40 64.20
CA PRO A 79 -22.70 42.29 63.83
C PRO A 79 -22.38 43.78 64.08
N ILE A 80 -22.76 44.65 63.15
CA ILE A 80 -22.61 46.12 63.30
C ILE A 80 -23.81 46.67 64.07
N THR A 81 -23.57 47.38 65.17
CA THR A 81 -24.60 47.98 66.04
C THR A 81 -24.61 49.51 66.05
N SER A 82 -23.61 50.15 65.40
CA SER A 82 -23.52 51.61 65.24
C SER A 82 -22.96 51.97 63.86
N SER A 83 -21.64 51.99 63.73
CA SER A 83 -20.91 52.23 62.47
C SER A 83 -19.74 51.27 62.33
N GLY A 84 -19.51 50.75 61.14
CA GLY A 84 -18.38 49.89 60.84
C GLY A 84 -18.55 49.23 59.47
N SER A 85 -17.70 48.26 59.17
CA SER A 85 -17.74 47.52 57.90
C SER A 85 -17.66 46.02 58.16
N ILE A 86 -18.41 45.25 57.38
CA ILE A 86 -18.29 43.80 57.35
C ILE A 86 -17.26 43.45 56.28
N THR A 87 -16.25 42.68 56.66
CA THR A 87 -15.17 42.24 55.75
C THR A 87 -15.46 40.82 55.27
N LEU A 88 -15.24 40.60 53.98
CA LEU A 88 -15.38 39.31 53.30
C LEU A 88 -13.99 38.92 52.78
N ALA A 89 -13.51 37.73 53.10
CA ALA A 89 -12.23 37.23 52.63
C ALA A 89 -12.35 35.77 52.17
N LEU A 90 -11.60 35.38 51.13
CA LEU A 90 -11.54 33.98 50.70
C LEU A 90 -11.02 33.10 51.85
N ALA A 91 -11.51 31.86 51.90
CA ALA A 91 -11.10 30.88 52.90
C ALA A 91 -10.22 29.79 52.29
N ASP A 92 -9.35 29.20 53.11
CA ASP A 92 -8.65 27.93 52.85
C ASP A 92 -7.99 27.84 51.46
N ASP A 93 -8.36 26.82 50.68
CA ASP A 93 -7.82 26.53 49.36
C ASP A 93 -8.08 27.68 48.36
N LEU A 94 -9.16 28.46 48.52
CA LEU A 94 -9.45 29.59 47.62
C LEU A 94 -8.50 30.77 47.87
N ALA A 95 -8.21 31.07 49.15
CA ALA A 95 -7.22 32.09 49.49
C ALA A 95 -5.81 31.68 49.04
N ALA A 96 -5.48 30.40 49.20
CA ALA A 96 -4.19 29.86 48.75
C ALA A 96 -4.02 29.92 47.23
N LEU A 97 -5.08 29.61 46.47
CA LEU A 97 -5.06 29.67 45.01
C LEU A 97 -5.03 31.12 44.48
N GLU A 98 -5.74 32.05 45.12
CA GLU A 98 -5.71 33.48 44.80
C GLU A 98 -4.31 34.07 44.94
N ALA A 99 -3.52 33.59 45.92
CA ALA A 99 -2.16 34.05 46.15
C ALA A 99 -1.14 33.56 45.09
N LEU A 100 -1.51 32.61 44.21
CA LEU A 100 -0.60 32.08 43.19
C LEU A 100 -0.48 33.04 42.00
N THR A 101 0.76 33.34 41.60
CA THR A 101 1.05 34.32 40.54
C THR A 101 1.55 33.70 39.23
N GLY A 102 1.86 32.40 39.22
CA GLY A 102 2.42 31.75 38.04
C GLY A 102 1.39 31.57 36.92
N THR A 103 1.67 32.19 35.76
CA THR A 103 0.97 31.94 34.50
C THR A 103 1.50 30.68 33.82
N ASN A 104 0.68 29.98 33.04
CA ASN A 104 1.08 28.71 32.39
C ASN A 104 1.77 27.76 33.37
N THR A 105 1.21 27.64 34.57
CA THR A 105 1.69 26.75 35.62
C THR A 105 0.59 25.77 35.96
N LEU A 106 0.91 24.47 35.96
CA LEU A 106 0.02 23.46 36.52
C LEU A 106 0.20 23.46 38.03
N TYR A 107 -0.87 23.65 38.78
CA TYR A 107 -0.85 23.56 40.23
C TYR A 107 -1.54 22.28 40.70
N TYR A 108 -1.04 21.72 41.79
CA TYR A 108 -1.70 20.63 42.51
C TYR A 108 -1.79 20.98 43.99
N ARG A 109 -2.82 20.48 44.66
CA ARG A 109 -2.99 20.63 46.10
C ARG A 109 -1.96 19.77 46.80
N SER A 110 -0.91 20.40 47.34
CA SER A 110 0.20 19.73 48.01
C SER A 110 -0.02 19.56 49.52
N GLY A 111 -1.07 20.18 50.07
CA GLY A 111 -1.48 20.09 51.46
C GLY A 111 -2.82 20.79 51.68
N ALA A 112 -3.34 20.76 52.92
CA ALA A 112 -4.52 21.54 53.26
C ALA A 112 -4.24 23.04 53.05
N SER A 113 -5.10 23.73 52.29
CA SER A 113 -4.95 25.15 51.99
C SER A 113 -3.59 25.52 51.40
N THR A 114 -2.96 24.60 50.67
CA THR A 114 -1.62 24.78 50.09
C THR A 114 -1.56 24.17 48.70
N TRP A 115 -1.17 24.97 47.72
CA TRP A 115 -1.03 24.59 46.33
C TRP A 115 0.41 24.80 45.86
N SER A 116 0.98 23.79 45.21
CA SER A 116 2.34 23.83 44.67
C SER A 116 2.33 23.69 43.16
N ALA A 117 3.32 24.30 42.51
CA ALA A 117 3.54 24.12 41.08
C ALA A 117 4.02 22.69 40.79
N VAL A 118 3.47 22.07 39.77
CA VAL A 118 4.00 20.83 39.18
C VAL A 118 5.32 21.16 38.48
N THR A 119 6.38 20.44 38.82
CA THR A 119 7.64 20.50 38.06
C THR A 119 7.48 19.73 36.76
N ILE A 120 7.57 20.42 35.61
CA ILE A 120 7.51 19.77 34.29
C ILE A 120 8.90 19.22 33.96
N GLY A 121 8.98 17.90 33.79
CA GLY A 121 10.23 17.22 33.44
C GLY A 121 10.67 17.44 31.99
N SER A 122 11.84 16.91 31.64
CA SER A 122 12.37 16.96 30.27
C SER A 122 11.44 16.26 29.28
N GLY A 123 11.36 16.78 28.05
CA GLY A 123 10.52 16.18 27.00
C GLY A 123 9.06 16.63 27.04
N LEU A 124 8.68 17.50 27.99
CA LEU A 124 7.34 18.08 28.11
C LEU A 124 7.40 19.61 28.20
N SER A 125 6.38 20.27 27.68
CA SER A 125 6.16 21.73 27.81
C SER A 125 4.71 22.00 28.14
N PHE A 126 4.46 22.92 29.07
CA PHE A 126 3.12 23.43 29.36
C PHE A 126 3.04 24.91 28.99
N THR A 127 2.27 25.23 27.96
CA THR A 127 2.09 26.61 27.49
C THR A 127 0.68 26.79 26.93
N GLY A 128 0.05 27.93 27.20
CA GLY A 128 -1.29 28.23 26.71
C GLY A 128 -2.36 27.19 27.12
N GLY A 129 -2.21 26.57 28.30
CA GLY A 129 -3.14 25.54 28.79
C GLY A 129 -2.95 24.15 28.17
N THR A 130 -1.96 23.95 27.30
CA THR A 130 -1.68 22.65 26.67
C THR A 130 -0.39 22.04 27.22
N LEU A 131 -0.45 20.79 27.66
CA LEU A 131 0.72 19.97 27.95
C LEU A 131 1.10 19.19 26.67
N SER A 132 2.31 19.39 26.16
CA SER A 132 2.79 18.76 24.92
C SER A 132 4.14 18.10 25.12
N ALA A 133 4.40 17.03 24.36
CA ALA A 133 5.74 16.47 24.25
C ALA A 133 6.63 17.40 23.41
N THR A 134 7.77 17.84 23.94
CA THR A 134 8.73 18.69 23.22
C THR A 134 9.60 17.89 22.24
N GLY A 135 9.68 16.57 22.40
CA GLY A 135 10.44 15.66 21.54
C GLY A 135 9.67 15.11 20.33
N GLY A 136 8.48 15.64 20.02
CA GLY A 136 7.58 15.07 19.01
C GLY A 136 6.82 13.86 19.58
N GLY A 137 5.50 13.91 19.56
CA GLY A 137 4.59 12.91 20.15
C GLY A 137 4.53 11.55 19.41
N GLY A 138 5.58 11.17 18.70
CA GLY A 138 5.73 9.84 18.10
C GLY A 138 7.21 9.58 18.05
N GLY A 139 7.67 8.50 18.70
CA GLY A 139 9.08 8.14 18.68
C GLY A 139 9.58 8.17 17.25
N SER A 140 10.50 9.09 16.94
CA SER A 140 11.42 8.85 15.85
C SER A 140 12.15 7.60 16.29
N GLY A 141 11.73 6.44 15.76
CA GLY A 141 12.38 5.18 16.06
C GLY A 141 13.89 5.36 15.86
N THR A 142 14.71 4.63 16.60
CA THR A 142 16.18 4.76 16.52
C THR A 142 16.74 4.44 15.12
N VAL A 143 15.90 3.92 14.22
CA VAL A 143 16.23 3.67 12.82
C VAL A 143 16.32 5.01 12.08
N THR A 144 17.55 5.50 11.95
CA THR A 144 17.86 6.70 11.15
C THR A 144 17.97 6.42 9.66
N SER A 145 18.15 5.14 9.28
CA SER A 145 18.19 4.72 7.89
C SER A 145 17.95 3.22 7.72
N VAL A 146 17.45 2.83 6.55
CA VAL A 146 17.35 1.42 6.13
C VAL A 146 18.18 1.23 4.86
N GLY A 147 19.18 0.36 4.95
CA GLY A 147 20.09 0.04 3.86
C GLY A 147 19.98 -1.41 3.40
N ILE A 148 20.23 -1.66 2.12
CA ILE A 148 20.45 -2.99 1.55
C ILE A 148 21.75 -2.94 0.77
N THR A 149 22.62 -3.93 0.97
CA THR A 149 23.85 -4.09 0.19
C THR A 149 23.63 -5.17 -0.85
N ALA A 150 23.92 -4.86 -2.11
CA ALA A 150 23.86 -5.85 -3.18
C ALA A 150 24.95 -6.91 -3.00
N PRO A 151 24.70 -8.18 -3.40
CA PRO A 151 25.79 -9.14 -3.58
C PRO A 151 26.77 -8.65 -4.66
N ALA A 152 27.96 -9.24 -4.72
CA ALA A 152 29.02 -8.80 -5.64
C ALA A 152 28.63 -8.83 -7.13
N ALA A 153 27.64 -9.64 -7.52
CA ALA A 153 27.13 -9.73 -8.87
C ALA A 153 25.63 -10.07 -8.92
N GLY A 154 25.00 -9.78 -10.05
CA GLY A 154 23.66 -10.21 -10.40
C GLY A 154 22.55 -9.20 -10.15
N ILE A 155 22.63 -8.42 -9.06
CA ILE A 155 21.64 -7.37 -8.73
C ILE A 155 22.39 -6.08 -8.40
N THR A 156 21.84 -4.94 -8.84
CA THR A 156 22.21 -3.61 -8.35
C THR A 156 21.13 -3.08 -7.41
N VAL A 157 21.55 -2.32 -6.41
CA VAL A 157 20.67 -1.63 -5.47
C VAL A 157 20.85 -0.13 -5.66
N SER A 158 19.75 0.61 -5.83
CA SER A 158 19.76 2.08 -5.85
C SER A 158 18.71 2.64 -4.88
N GLY A 159 18.84 3.93 -4.54
CA GLY A 159 17.98 4.57 -3.53
C GLY A 159 18.22 4.10 -2.10
N SER A 160 19.33 3.40 -1.85
CA SER A 160 19.73 2.90 -0.54
C SER A 160 20.98 3.62 -0.01
N PRO A 161 21.06 3.94 1.30
CA PRO A 161 20.02 3.77 2.32
C PRO A 161 18.93 4.85 2.25
N VAL A 162 17.70 4.51 2.67
CA VAL A 162 16.60 5.49 2.83
C VAL A 162 16.66 6.07 4.23
N THR A 163 16.78 7.41 4.34
CA THR A 163 16.87 8.16 5.62
C THR A 163 15.61 8.95 5.98
N THR A 164 14.66 9.06 5.05
CA THR A 164 13.37 9.76 5.20
C THR A 164 12.28 8.92 4.53
N SER A 165 11.49 9.48 3.63
CA SER A 165 10.65 8.72 2.69
C SER A 165 11.44 8.42 1.41
N GLY A 166 11.23 7.23 0.85
CA GLY A 166 11.91 6.78 -0.36
C GLY A 166 11.71 5.29 -0.59
N SER A 167 12.10 4.83 -1.76
CA SER A 167 12.07 3.41 -2.14
C SER A 167 13.48 2.94 -2.48
N ILE A 168 13.80 1.70 -2.09
CA ILE A 168 14.98 1.00 -2.57
C ILE A 168 14.58 0.25 -3.84
N THR A 169 15.34 0.45 -4.92
CA THR A 169 15.12 -0.25 -6.19
C THR A 169 16.18 -1.32 -6.38
N LEU A 170 15.73 -2.52 -6.76
CA LEU A 170 16.57 -3.63 -7.17
C LEU A 170 16.43 -3.82 -8.67
N ALA A 171 17.55 -3.98 -9.37
CA ALA A 171 17.56 -4.29 -10.81
C ALA A 171 18.55 -5.41 -11.09
N LEU A 172 18.25 -6.27 -12.08
CA LEU A 172 19.23 -7.22 -12.58
C LEU A 172 20.45 -6.46 -13.12
N ALA A 173 21.63 -7.08 -13.01
CA ALA A 173 22.90 -6.50 -13.41
C ALA A 173 23.57 -7.36 -14.48
N ASN A 174 24.36 -6.70 -15.33
CA ASN A 174 25.31 -7.34 -16.24
C ASN A 174 24.64 -8.40 -17.14
N ASP A 175 25.19 -9.61 -17.18
CA ASP A 175 24.69 -10.72 -17.99
C ASP A 175 23.23 -11.08 -17.68
N LEU A 176 22.76 -10.91 -16.44
CA LEU A 176 21.37 -11.23 -16.10
C LEU A 176 20.39 -10.22 -16.70
N ALA A 177 20.73 -8.92 -16.67
CA ALA A 177 19.93 -7.90 -17.34
C ALA A 177 19.93 -8.08 -18.86
N ALA A 178 21.08 -8.47 -19.43
CA ALA A 178 21.21 -8.73 -20.86
C ALA A 178 20.36 -9.92 -21.31
N LEU A 179 20.36 -11.01 -20.55
CA LEU A 179 19.54 -12.20 -20.81
C LEU A 179 18.04 -11.92 -20.65
N GLU A 180 17.64 -11.15 -19.63
CA GLU A 180 16.24 -10.74 -19.42
C GLU A 180 15.66 -9.97 -20.62
N ALA A 181 16.50 -9.18 -21.29
CA ALA A 181 16.09 -8.39 -22.46
C ALA A 181 15.93 -9.21 -23.76
N LEU A 182 16.31 -10.49 -23.78
CA LEU A 182 16.19 -11.35 -24.97
C LEU A 182 14.77 -11.86 -25.14
N SER A 183 14.24 -11.81 -26.37
CA SER A 183 12.86 -12.21 -26.69
C SER A 183 12.75 -13.44 -27.60
N GLY A 184 13.85 -13.93 -28.17
CA GLY A 184 13.82 -15.05 -29.11
C GLY A 184 13.47 -16.38 -28.43
N THR A 185 12.40 -17.02 -28.91
CA THR A 185 12.05 -18.40 -28.58
C THR A 185 12.79 -19.36 -29.50
N ASN A 186 13.03 -20.61 -29.07
CA ASN A 186 13.79 -21.60 -29.85
C ASN A 186 15.08 -21.01 -30.44
N THR A 187 15.79 -20.22 -29.64
CA THR A 187 17.04 -19.58 -30.02
C THR A 187 18.11 -20.00 -29.03
N ILE A 188 19.23 -20.50 -29.53
CA ILE A 188 20.41 -20.72 -28.70
C ILE A 188 21.15 -19.40 -28.62
N TYR A 189 21.43 -18.92 -27.42
CA TYR A 189 22.25 -17.73 -27.21
C TYR A 189 23.61 -18.11 -26.67
N TYR A 190 24.62 -17.33 -27.03
CA TYR A 190 25.95 -17.40 -26.44
C TYR A 190 26.38 -16.01 -25.99
N ARG A 191 27.25 -15.97 -24.98
CA ARG A 191 27.83 -14.72 -24.49
C ARG A 191 28.84 -14.22 -25.53
N SER A 192 28.47 -13.19 -26.29
CA SER A 192 29.28 -12.61 -27.35
C SER A 192 30.16 -11.45 -26.88
N GLY A 193 29.93 -10.96 -25.65
CA GLY A 193 30.74 -9.95 -25.00
C GLY A 193 30.38 -9.80 -23.52
N THR A 194 31.05 -8.88 -22.82
CA THR A 194 30.68 -8.54 -21.43
C THR A 194 29.25 -8.04 -21.37
N SER A 195 28.39 -8.70 -20.59
CA SER A 195 26.97 -8.34 -20.46
C SER A 195 26.24 -8.29 -21.82
N THR A 196 26.68 -9.07 -22.80
CA THR A 196 26.10 -9.08 -24.15
C THR A 196 25.95 -10.51 -24.63
N TRP A 197 24.76 -10.84 -25.13
CA TRP A 197 24.40 -12.17 -25.61
C TRP A 197 23.87 -12.06 -27.04
N SER A 198 24.29 -12.98 -27.90
CA SER A 198 23.89 -13.00 -29.30
C SER A 198 23.35 -14.37 -29.68
N PRO A 199 22.40 -14.43 -30.63
CA PRO A 199 21.88 -15.70 -31.12
C PRO A 199 22.97 -16.46 -31.89
N VAL A 200 23.00 -17.77 -31.72
CA VAL A 200 23.78 -18.68 -32.56
C VAL A 200 23.06 -18.83 -33.90
N THR A 201 23.78 -18.63 -35.00
CA THR A 201 23.30 -18.98 -36.33
C THR A 201 23.38 -20.49 -36.53
N ILE A 202 22.23 -21.15 -36.72
CA ILE A 202 22.16 -22.58 -37.01
C ILE A 202 22.40 -22.79 -38.51
N GLY A 203 23.42 -23.58 -38.84
CA GLY A 203 23.78 -23.90 -40.23
C GLY A 203 22.83 -24.88 -40.90
N SER A 204 23.04 -25.11 -42.21
CA SER A 204 22.26 -26.06 -42.99
C SER A 204 22.35 -27.50 -42.45
N GLY A 205 21.26 -28.25 -42.52
CA GLY A 205 21.23 -29.64 -42.05
C GLY A 205 21.06 -29.78 -40.53
N LEU A 206 20.84 -28.67 -39.81
CA LEU A 206 20.48 -28.65 -38.40
C LEU A 206 19.17 -27.88 -38.17
N THR A 207 18.41 -28.28 -37.17
CA THR A 207 17.21 -27.56 -36.69
C THR A 207 17.23 -27.47 -35.17
N PHE A 208 16.83 -26.33 -34.61
CA PHE A 208 16.67 -26.17 -33.16
C PHE A 208 15.23 -25.77 -32.84
N THR A 209 14.50 -26.70 -32.23
CA THR A 209 13.08 -26.51 -31.91
C THR A 209 12.77 -27.20 -30.58
N GLY A 210 12.05 -26.51 -29.68
CA GLY A 210 11.62 -27.09 -28.41
C GLY A 210 12.77 -27.51 -27.50
N GLY A 211 13.92 -26.84 -27.59
CA GLY A 211 15.12 -27.19 -26.81
C GLY A 211 15.94 -28.34 -27.37
N THR A 212 15.57 -28.91 -28.53
CA THR A 212 16.32 -30.00 -29.16
C THR A 212 17.04 -29.50 -30.41
N LEU A 213 18.34 -29.77 -30.50
CA LEU A 213 19.12 -29.61 -31.73
C LEU A 213 19.13 -30.94 -32.49
N SER A 214 18.52 -30.96 -33.67
CA SER A 214 18.41 -32.14 -34.54
C SER A 214 19.19 -31.96 -35.82
N ALA A 215 19.73 -33.05 -36.36
CA ALA A 215 20.24 -33.08 -37.72
C ALA A 215 19.10 -33.36 -38.72
N SER A 216 18.90 -32.46 -39.67
CA SER A 216 18.02 -32.65 -40.83
C SER A 216 18.77 -33.15 -42.07
N GLY A 217 20.10 -33.25 -42.01
CA GLY A 217 20.99 -33.59 -43.13
C GLY A 217 21.60 -34.99 -43.13
N GLY A 218 21.13 -35.92 -42.28
CA GLY A 218 21.49 -37.33 -42.46
C GLY A 218 20.84 -37.83 -43.75
N GLY A 219 21.63 -38.24 -44.76
CA GLY A 219 21.09 -38.90 -45.95
C GLY A 219 20.14 -40.04 -45.54
N PRO A 220 19.11 -40.36 -46.35
CA PRO A 220 18.05 -41.27 -45.94
C PRO A 220 18.66 -42.54 -45.36
N THR A 221 18.43 -42.77 -44.06
CA THR A 221 18.80 -44.03 -43.43
C THR A 221 18.05 -45.12 -44.20
N PRO A 222 18.75 -46.09 -44.84
CA PRO A 222 18.07 -47.13 -45.59
C PRO A 222 17.06 -47.81 -44.67
N THR A 223 15.80 -47.87 -45.10
CA THR A 223 14.80 -48.70 -44.42
C THR A 223 14.95 -50.11 -44.96
N PRO A 224 15.41 -51.10 -44.19
CA PRO A 224 15.55 -52.46 -44.68
C PRO A 224 14.16 -53.05 -44.96
N THR A 225 13.96 -53.56 -46.15
CA THR A 225 12.71 -54.18 -46.61
C THR A 225 12.97 -55.64 -46.96
N SER A 226 12.29 -56.57 -46.30
CA SER A 226 12.40 -57.99 -46.64
C SER A 226 11.59 -58.33 -47.89
N VAL A 227 12.19 -59.02 -48.85
CA VAL A 227 11.53 -59.54 -50.06
C VAL A 227 11.40 -61.06 -49.94
N ALA A 228 10.16 -61.57 -50.04
CA ALA A 228 9.92 -63.01 -49.99
C ALA A 228 10.40 -63.73 -51.27
N PRO A 229 10.86 -64.99 -51.19
CA PRO A 229 11.25 -65.78 -52.37
C PRO A 229 10.15 -65.82 -53.45
N GLY A 230 10.54 -65.72 -54.71
CA GLY A 230 9.59 -65.77 -55.85
C GLY A 230 8.79 -64.49 -56.08
N SER A 231 8.97 -63.46 -55.25
CA SER A 231 8.28 -62.17 -55.44
C SER A 231 8.81 -61.43 -56.66
N SER A 232 7.94 -60.65 -57.31
CA SER A 232 8.32 -59.67 -58.31
C SER A 232 7.85 -58.29 -57.86
N ILE A 233 8.78 -57.40 -57.49
CA ILE A 233 8.46 -56.08 -56.93
C ILE A 233 9.17 -54.97 -57.72
N THR A 234 8.63 -53.75 -57.63
CA THR A 234 9.34 -52.53 -58.04
C THR A 234 10.00 -51.92 -56.83
N ALA A 235 11.30 -51.60 -56.93
CA ALA A 235 12.05 -50.97 -55.87
C ALA A 235 11.61 -49.51 -55.67
N THR A 236 11.75 -49.05 -54.44
CA THR A 236 11.70 -47.63 -54.05
C THR A 236 13.13 -47.15 -53.93
N ALA A 237 13.42 -45.94 -54.41
CA ALA A 237 14.73 -45.32 -54.21
C ALA A 237 15.06 -45.19 -52.71
N ASN A 238 16.34 -45.16 -52.38
CA ASN A 238 16.88 -45.04 -51.01
C ASN A 238 16.46 -46.17 -50.06
N THR A 239 16.27 -47.37 -50.61
CA THR A 239 15.82 -48.55 -49.85
C THR A 239 16.85 -49.67 -49.92
N GLU A 240 16.98 -50.42 -48.83
CA GLU A 240 17.75 -51.66 -48.78
C GLU A 240 16.79 -52.85 -48.84
N TYR A 241 17.02 -53.79 -49.75
CA TYR A 241 16.20 -54.98 -49.94
C TYR A 241 16.96 -56.22 -49.48
N ILE A 242 16.39 -56.95 -48.52
CA ILE A 242 16.93 -58.20 -48.01
C ILE A 242 16.12 -59.35 -48.60
N ILE A 243 16.74 -60.19 -49.42
CA ILE A 243 16.08 -61.30 -50.08
C ILE A 243 16.00 -62.47 -49.09
N ALA A 244 14.83 -62.66 -48.48
CA ALA A 244 14.63 -63.61 -47.41
C ALA A 244 14.95 -65.06 -47.84
N GLY A 245 15.42 -65.87 -46.90
CA GLY A 245 15.66 -67.29 -47.10
C GLY A 245 14.37 -68.07 -46.85
N GLY A 246 13.79 -68.64 -47.90
CA GLY A 246 12.60 -69.50 -47.76
C GLY A 246 12.66 -70.71 -48.67
N ILE A 247 11.77 -71.66 -48.40
CA ILE A 247 11.59 -72.91 -49.16
C ILE A 247 10.21 -72.84 -49.83
N PRO A 248 10.08 -73.08 -51.15
CA PRO A 248 11.16 -73.40 -52.08
C PRO A 248 12.07 -72.19 -52.37
N ALA A 249 13.34 -72.46 -52.66
CA ALA A 249 14.33 -71.45 -53.01
C ALA A 249 14.06 -70.91 -54.43
N THR A 250 13.22 -69.88 -54.53
CA THR A 250 12.77 -69.29 -55.79
C THR A 250 13.37 -67.90 -56.02
N LEU A 251 13.65 -67.59 -57.29
CA LEU A 251 14.24 -66.32 -57.72
C LEU A 251 13.31 -65.15 -57.39
N ALA A 252 13.80 -64.21 -56.59
CA ALA A 252 13.13 -62.93 -56.40
C ALA A 252 13.54 -61.95 -57.50
N THR A 253 12.56 -61.26 -58.10
CA THR A 253 12.80 -60.22 -59.11
C THR A 253 12.49 -58.86 -58.50
N ILE A 254 13.46 -57.96 -58.60
CA ILE A 254 13.37 -56.59 -58.14
C ILE A 254 13.58 -55.73 -59.36
N LYS A 255 12.60 -54.90 -59.70
CA LYS A 255 12.73 -53.93 -60.77
C LYS A 255 13.28 -52.62 -60.20
N LEU A 256 14.15 -51.93 -60.93
CA LEU A 256 14.62 -50.60 -60.55
C LEU A 256 13.44 -49.63 -60.30
N PRO A 257 13.61 -48.59 -59.45
CA PRO A 257 12.57 -47.59 -59.21
C PRO A 257 12.16 -46.88 -60.49
N THR A 258 10.86 -46.72 -60.77
CA THR A 258 10.36 -46.13 -62.04
C THR A 258 10.80 -44.68 -62.27
N SER A 259 11.26 -44.00 -61.22
CA SER A 259 11.90 -42.69 -61.30
C SER A 259 13.01 -42.62 -60.25
N ALA A 260 14.20 -42.18 -60.64
CA ALA A 260 15.33 -41.97 -59.75
C ALA A 260 16.07 -40.67 -60.09
N SER A 261 16.47 -39.94 -59.07
CA SER A 261 17.25 -38.70 -59.16
C SER A 261 18.70 -38.92 -58.76
N VAL A 262 19.59 -38.04 -59.21
CA VAL A 262 21.01 -38.09 -58.83
C VAL A 262 21.14 -38.12 -57.30
N GLY A 263 21.90 -39.10 -56.80
CA GLY A 263 22.14 -39.29 -55.36
C GLY A 263 21.29 -40.38 -54.71
N ASP A 264 20.21 -40.82 -55.36
CA ASP A 264 19.43 -41.98 -54.90
C ASP A 264 20.30 -43.24 -54.86
N PHE A 265 20.03 -44.13 -53.90
CA PHE A 265 20.70 -45.43 -53.82
C PHE A 265 19.71 -46.60 -53.78
N LEU A 266 20.19 -47.79 -54.10
CA LEU A 266 19.47 -49.05 -53.96
C LEU A 266 20.46 -50.12 -53.51
N THR A 267 20.15 -50.84 -52.44
CA THR A 267 20.96 -51.98 -51.99
C THR A 267 20.13 -53.25 -52.08
N ILE A 268 20.70 -54.33 -52.60
CA ILE A 268 20.13 -55.68 -52.55
C ILE A 268 21.11 -56.57 -51.80
N ILE A 269 20.63 -57.21 -50.74
CA ILE A 269 21.35 -58.18 -49.93
C ILE A 269 20.75 -59.55 -50.20
N GLY A 270 21.51 -60.41 -50.89
CA GLY A 270 21.14 -61.81 -51.03
C GLY A 270 21.26 -62.56 -49.70
N PHE A 271 20.23 -63.29 -49.28
CA PHE A 271 20.32 -64.21 -48.15
C PHE A 271 19.78 -65.60 -48.50
N GLY A 272 18.65 -65.69 -49.21
CA GLY A 272 18.09 -66.97 -49.67
C GLY A 272 18.84 -67.63 -50.85
N ALA A 273 18.82 -68.96 -50.90
CA ALA A 273 19.39 -69.75 -52.01
C ALA A 273 18.65 -69.57 -53.36
N GLY A 274 17.47 -68.95 -53.35
CA GLY A 274 16.67 -68.64 -54.54
C GLY A 274 17.28 -67.58 -55.45
N LYS A 275 18.30 -66.84 -54.98
CA LYS A 275 18.98 -65.72 -55.69
C LYS A 275 18.05 -64.54 -55.94
N TRP A 276 18.59 -63.48 -56.53
CA TRP A 276 17.83 -62.30 -56.94
C TRP A 276 18.19 -61.85 -58.35
N LYS A 277 17.23 -61.21 -59.02
CA LYS A 277 17.40 -60.57 -60.32
C LYS A 277 16.95 -59.11 -60.20
N LEU A 278 17.85 -58.18 -60.53
CA LEU A 278 17.56 -56.77 -60.66
C LEU A 278 17.27 -56.44 -62.13
N THR A 279 16.05 -56.02 -62.47
CA THR A 279 15.64 -55.68 -63.83
C THR A 279 15.46 -54.17 -64.00
N GLN A 280 15.49 -53.70 -65.25
CA GLN A 280 15.38 -52.27 -65.60
C GLN A 280 14.24 -51.99 -66.59
N ASP A 281 13.82 -50.72 -66.70
CA ASP A 281 12.89 -50.22 -67.72
C ASP A 281 13.59 -49.70 -68.98
N LEU A 282 12.81 -49.34 -70.01
CA LEU A 282 13.29 -48.86 -71.31
C LEU A 282 14.25 -47.65 -71.24
N SER A 283 14.17 -46.85 -70.17
CA SER A 283 14.99 -45.64 -69.97
C SER A 283 15.93 -45.74 -68.78
N GLN A 284 16.31 -46.96 -68.41
CA GLN A 284 17.21 -47.24 -67.29
C GLN A 284 18.37 -48.11 -67.75
N ASN A 285 19.55 -47.82 -67.22
CA ASN A 285 20.75 -48.62 -67.42
C ASN A 285 21.45 -48.85 -66.08
N ILE A 286 22.17 -49.97 -65.98
CA ILE A 286 23.06 -50.28 -64.87
C ILE A 286 24.48 -50.45 -65.39
N HIS A 287 25.38 -49.64 -64.86
CA HIS A 287 26.80 -49.62 -65.18
C HIS A 287 27.62 -50.29 -64.08
N ASP A 288 28.43 -51.29 -64.44
CA ASP A 288 29.41 -51.89 -63.54
C ASP A 288 30.78 -51.95 -64.24
N ALA A 289 31.80 -51.40 -63.58
CA ALA A 289 33.15 -51.28 -64.15
C ALA A 289 33.87 -52.63 -64.40
N VAL A 290 33.34 -53.75 -63.92
CA VAL A 290 33.96 -55.07 -64.02
C VAL A 290 33.05 -56.08 -64.71
N LEU A 291 31.75 -56.06 -64.42
CA LEU A 291 30.78 -56.94 -65.08
C LEU A 291 30.39 -56.42 -66.47
N GLY A 292 30.59 -55.12 -66.73
CA GLY A 292 30.10 -54.43 -67.90
C GLY A 292 28.71 -53.82 -67.68
N ASP A 293 28.21 -53.14 -68.71
CA ASP A 293 26.90 -52.52 -68.69
C ASP A 293 25.81 -53.54 -69.01
N THR A 294 24.63 -53.38 -68.41
CA THR A 294 23.43 -54.14 -68.81
C THR A 294 23.01 -53.79 -70.23
N THR A 295 22.37 -54.72 -70.94
CA THR A 295 21.82 -54.43 -72.27
C THR A 295 20.77 -53.32 -72.19
N SER A 296 20.94 -52.26 -72.97
CA SER A 296 20.01 -51.12 -73.01
C SER A 296 18.57 -51.60 -73.27
N GLY A 297 17.62 -51.08 -72.48
CA GLY A 297 16.20 -51.40 -72.60
C GLY A 297 15.71 -52.45 -71.60
N PRO A 298 14.42 -52.86 -71.70
CA PRO A 298 13.73 -53.62 -70.64
C PRO A 298 14.21 -55.07 -70.48
N THR A 299 15.07 -55.54 -71.39
CA THR A 299 15.66 -56.88 -71.31
C THR A 299 16.94 -56.91 -70.48
N GLY A 300 17.53 -55.76 -70.13
CA GLY A 300 18.74 -55.69 -69.33
C GLY A 300 18.51 -56.05 -67.86
N TYR A 301 19.48 -56.71 -67.23
CA TYR A 301 19.41 -57.08 -65.82
C TYR A 301 20.76 -57.40 -65.18
N VAL A 302 20.79 -57.35 -63.85
CA VAL A 302 21.84 -57.94 -63.01
C VAL A 302 21.26 -59.14 -62.27
N LEU A 303 21.94 -60.28 -62.28
CA LEU A 303 21.47 -61.54 -61.69
C LEU A 303 22.51 -62.09 -60.72
N ALA A 304 22.11 -62.40 -59.49
CA ALA A 304 22.97 -63.10 -58.54
C ALA A 304 23.34 -64.50 -59.07
N THR A 305 24.63 -64.83 -58.99
CA THR A 305 25.17 -66.14 -59.37
C THR A 305 25.24 -67.06 -58.16
N ASN A 306 25.55 -66.51 -56.98
CA ASN A 306 25.69 -67.25 -55.73
C ASN A 306 24.66 -66.80 -54.69
N GLN A 307 24.43 -67.67 -53.71
CA GLN A 307 23.81 -67.25 -52.46
C GLN A 307 24.72 -66.21 -51.79
N TYR A 308 24.12 -65.17 -51.21
CA TYR A 308 24.82 -64.03 -50.58
C TYR A 308 25.47 -63.02 -51.51
N ASP A 309 25.28 -63.11 -52.83
CA ASP A 309 25.64 -62.00 -53.71
C ASP A 309 24.85 -60.75 -53.30
N CYS A 310 25.54 -59.61 -53.18
CA CYS A 310 24.96 -58.33 -52.77
C CYS A 310 25.42 -57.23 -53.73
N ILE A 311 24.59 -56.21 -53.93
CA ILE A 311 24.93 -55.06 -54.77
C ILE A 311 24.38 -53.76 -54.18
N THR A 312 25.13 -52.67 -54.30
CA THR A 312 24.69 -51.31 -53.99
C THR A 312 24.90 -50.42 -55.20
N LEU A 313 23.80 -49.86 -55.70
CA LEU A 313 23.77 -48.95 -56.83
C LEU A 313 23.59 -47.52 -56.34
N ARG A 314 24.16 -46.57 -57.09
CA ARG A 314 23.93 -45.13 -56.95
C ARG A 314 23.45 -44.56 -58.29
N CYS A 315 22.39 -43.78 -58.24
CA CYS A 315 21.88 -43.05 -59.38
C CYS A 315 22.84 -41.89 -59.69
N ALA A 316 23.56 -41.97 -60.81
CA ALA A 316 24.61 -41.03 -61.20
C ALA A 316 24.09 -39.94 -62.15
N ALA A 317 23.05 -40.24 -62.92
CA ALA A 317 22.22 -39.31 -63.69
C ALA A 317 20.76 -39.80 -63.62
N THR A 318 19.78 -38.98 -64.03
CA THR A 318 18.36 -39.38 -63.98
C THR A 318 18.15 -40.76 -64.62
N ASN A 319 17.64 -41.72 -63.82
CA ASN A 319 17.43 -43.12 -64.21
C ASN A 319 18.68 -43.92 -64.63
N ASP A 320 19.88 -43.40 -64.37
CA ASP A 320 21.15 -44.01 -64.76
C ASP A 320 21.95 -44.44 -63.52
N TRP A 321 22.18 -45.75 -63.37
CA TRP A 321 22.66 -46.35 -62.13
C TRP A 321 24.07 -46.91 -62.27
N VAL A 322 24.93 -46.60 -61.31
CA VAL A 322 26.29 -47.14 -61.23
C VAL A 322 26.40 -48.06 -60.02
N VAL A 323 26.97 -49.24 -60.22
CA VAL A 323 27.31 -50.15 -59.12
C VAL A 323 28.47 -49.56 -58.33
N SER A 324 28.18 -49.14 -57.10
CA SER A 324 29.14 -48.50 -56.20
C SER A 324 29.80 -49.49 -55.24
N HIS A 325 29.13 -50.60 -54.93
CA HIS A 325 29.67 -51.69 -54.14
C HIS A 325 29.04 -53.00 -54.58
N ARG A 326 29.83 -54.09 -54.51
CA ARG A 326 29.34 -55.45 -54.74
C ARG A 326 30.11 -56.42 -53.84
N ASN A 327 29.40 -57.44 -53.40
CA ASN A 327 30.00 -58.61 -52.77
C ASN A 327 29.53 -59.84 -53.54
N GLY A 328 30.46 -60.69 -53.99
CA GLY A 328 30.16 -61.78 -54.92
C GLY A 328 30.31 -61.41 -56.40
N VAL A 329 29.81 -62.29 -57.28
CA VAL A 329 30.03 -62.18 -58.74
C VAL A 329 28.70 -62.38 -59.48
N PRO A 330 27.75 -61.43 -59.36
CA PRO A 330 26.54 -61.46 -60.18
C PRO A 330 26.91 -61.31 -61.66
N THR A 331 26.00 -61.70 -62.56
CA THR A 331 26.17 -61.52 -64.01
C THR A 331 25.27 -60.41 -64.52
N VAL A 332 25.71 -59.72 -65.57
CA VAL A 332 24.88 -58.76 -66.32
C VAL A 332 24.45 -59.36 -67.65
N ALA A 333 23.29 -58.95 -68.13
CA ALA A 333 22.82 -59.20 -69.49
C ALA A 333 21.89 -58.10 -69.96
#